data_AF-A0A353ZFQ1-F1
#
_entry.id   AF-A0A353ZFQ1-F1
#
_cell.length_a   1.000
_cell.length_b   1.000
_cell.length_c   1.000
_cell.angle_alpha   90.00
_cell.angle_beta   90.00
_cell.angle_gamma   90.00
#
_symmetry.space_group_name_H-M   'P 1'
#
loop_
_entity.id
_entity.type
_entity.pdbx_description
1 polymer ?
#
loop_
_entity_poly.entity_id
_entity_poly.type
_entity_poly.pdbx_seq_one_letter_code
_entity_poly.pdbx_strand_id
1 'polypeptide(L)'
;MSTTERPFVHLHVHSHYSLLDGANRIPELVKKTKSHGMNALALTDHGNLYGALEFYQKCKAEGINPILGYEAYIAPGSRTAKDAARMKEASFHLTLLAKNRTGFKNLIKLSSIAFLEGFYYKPRIDKEVLAAHSEGLICLSGCAAGELSNLILGDRMDEAAEVVAWYRRTFGDNYYLEIQNAGLEIQKQCADGTIDLANRLGIPLVAT
;
A
#
# COMPACT_ATOMS: atom_id res chain seq x y z
N MET A 1 34.48 14.08 0.43
CA MET A 1 33.65 13.83 -0.76
C MET A 1 32.21 14.07 -0.33
N SER A 2 31.54 15.08 -0.90
CA SER A 2 30.11 15.27 -0.66
C SER A 2 29.38 14.08 -1.27
N THR A 3 28.96 13.14 -0.44
CA THR A 3 27.95 12.17 -0.83
C THR A 3 26.69 12.99 -1.09
N THR A 4 26.38 13.23 -2.37
CA THR A 4 25.07 13.75 -2.74
C THR A 4 24.06 12.68 -2.33
N GLU A 5 23.54 12.82 -1.12
CA GLU A 5 22.54 11.94 -0.55
C GLU A 5 21.34 11.94 -1.49
N ARG A 6 21.01 10.77 -2.06
CA ARG A 6 19.86 10.68 -2.97
C ARG A 6 18.61 10.93 -2.13
N PRO A 7 17.73 11.87 -2.51
CA PRO A 7 16.52 12.14 -1.75
C PRO A 7 15.64 10.89 -1.71
N PHE A 8 15.00 10.67 -0.57
CA PHE A 8 14.09 9.54 -0.35
C PHE A 8 12.84 10.01 0.40
N VAL A 9 11.72 9.36 0.12
CA VAL A 9 10.42 9.62 0.76
C VAL A 9 9.77 8.26 1.03
N HIS A 10 9.41 8.00 2.29
CA HIS A 10 8.65 6.79 2.61
C HIS A 10 7.22 6.89 2.11
N LEU A 11 6.81 5.90 1.31
CA LEU A 11 5.48 5.81 0.70
C LEU A 11 4.58 4.72 1.32
N HIS A 12 5.14 3.87 2.16
CA HIS A 12 4.41 2.84 2.91
C HIS A 12 4.78 2.96 4.38
N VAL A 13 3.94 3.64 5.17
CA VAL A 13 4.23 3.93 6.59
C VAL A 13 2.97 3.80 7.42
N HIS A 14 3.09 3.07 8.52
CA HIS A 14 2.02 2.91 9.49
C HIS A 14 2.24 3.82 10.69
N SER A 15 1.15 4.41 11.16
CA SER A 15 1.07 5.11 12.43
C SER A 15 0.40 4.27 13.49
N HIS A 16 0.33 4.81 14.70
CA HIS A 16 -0.47 4.28 15.81
C HIS A 16 -1.99 4.11 15.51
N TYR A 17 -2.50 4.63 14.38
CA TYR A 17 -3.85 4.35 13.90
C TYR A 17 -3.99 3.00 13.16
N SER A 18 -2.88 2.34 12.85
CA SER A 18 -2.88 0.89 12.58
C SER A 18 -3.02 0.14 13.91
N LEU A 19 -4.24 0.17 14.46
CA LEU A 19 -4.53 -0.35 15.79
C LEU A 19 -4.07 -1.80 15.93
N LEU A 20 -3.49 -2.12 17.10
CA LEU A 20 -2.94 -3.44 17.46
C LEU A 20 -1.58 -3.78 16.83
N ASP A 21 -0.99 -2.90 16.01
CA ASP A 21 0.31 -3.13 15.37
C ASP A 21 1.20 -1.87 15.37
N GLY A 22 0.69 -0.77 14.82
CA GLY A 22 1.46 0.46 14.64
C GLY A 22 1.87 1.13 15.94
N ALA A 23 3.16 1.49 16.03
CA ALA A 23 3.75 2.16 17.20
C ALA A 23 4.12 3.64 16.95
N ASN A 24 4.14 4.07 15.68
CA ASN A 24 4.62 5.41 15.30
C ASN A 24 3.55 6.48 15.57
N ARG A 25 3.81 7.36 16.53
CA ARG A 25 2.95 8.54 16.74
C ARG A 25 3.16 9.57 15.63
N ILE A 26 2.08 10.11 15.10
CA ILE A 26 2.11 11.01 13.94
C ILE A 26 3.02 12.23 14.18
N PRO A 27 2.94 12.97 15.29
CA PRO A 27 3.80 14.15 15.51
C PRO A 27 5.30 13.80 15.47
N GLU A 28 5.69 12.71 16.09
CA GLU A 28 7.06 12.21 16.16
C GLU A 28 7.54 11.72 14.79
N LEU A 29 6.69 11.02 14.05
CA LEU A 29 6.97 10.56 12.69
C LEU A 29 7.23 11.73 11.72
N VAL A 30 6.41 12.79 11.79
CA VAL A 30 6.59 14.00 10.96
C VAL A 30 7.88 14.73 11.34
N LYS A 31 8.16 14.91 12.64
CA LYS A 31 9.42 15.52 13.11
C LYS A 31 10.64 14.72 12.66
N LYS A 32 10.57 13.39 12.73
CA LYS A 32 11.64 12.49 12.30
C LYS A 32 11.90 12.65 10.80
N THR A 33 10.85 12.64 9.98
CA THR A 33 10.91 12.89 8.53
C THR A 33 11.65 14.20 8.22
N LYS A 34 11.25 15.30 8.87
CA LYS A 34 11.90 16.60 8.72
C LYS A 34 13.37 16.58 9.14
N SER A 35 13.71 15.92 10.25
CA SER A 35 15.09 15.80 10.73
C SER A 35 16.00 15.03 9.77
N HIS A 36 15.42 14.16 8.94
CA HIS A 36 16.13 13.42 7.88
C HIS A 36 16.19 14.20 6.56
N GLY A 37 15.76 15.46 6.52
CA GLY A 37 15.79 16.29 5.31
C GLY A 37 14.79 15.87 4.22
N MET A 38 13.85 14.98 4.53
CA MET A 38 12.80 14.55 3.61
C MET A 38 11.72 15.65 3.51
N ASN A 39 11.18 15.85 2.31
CA ASN A 39 10.18 16.90 2.04
C ASN A 39 8.73 16.37 2.00
N ALA A 40 8.53 15.06 2.04
CA ALA A 40 7.23 14.42 1.97
C ALA A 40 7.21 13.15 2.83
N LEU A 41 6.00 12.69 3.15
CA LEU A 41 5.74 11.47 3.89
C LEU A 41 4.36 10.94 3.50
N ALA A 42 4.23 9.62 3.34
CA ALA A 42 2.93 8.97 3.23
C ALA A 42 2.43 8.42 4.58
N LEU A 43 1.11 8.28 4.68
CA LEU A 43 0.46 7.51 5.74
C LEU A 43 -0.45 6.46 5.10
N THR A 44 -0.17 5.19 5.34
CA THR A 44 -0.86 4.03 4.73
C THR A 44 -1.28 3.04 5.81
N ASP A 45 -2.11 3.48 6.76
CA ASP A 45 -2.55 2.64 7.86
C ASP A 45 -3.38 1.42 7.40
N HIS A 46 -3.31 0.35 8.20
CA HIS A 46 -3.99 -0.91 7.95
C HIS A 46 -5.52 -0.78 7.92
N GLY A 47 -6.09 -0.89 6.72
CA GLY A 47 -7.53 -1.00 6.50
C GLY A 47 -8.36 0.19 6.96
N ASN A 48 -7.75 1.31 7.35
CA ASN A 48 -8.45 2.50 7.83
C ASN A 48 -7.80 3.82 7.41
N LEU A 49 -8.51 4.93 7.65
CA LEU A 49 -8.07 6.31 7.39
C LEU A 49 -8.18 7.21 8.63
N TYR A 50 -8.17 6.63 9.84
CA TYR A 50 -8.49 7.35 11.07
C TYR A 50 -7.51 8.50 11.35
N GLY A 51 -6.23 8.29 11.07
CA GLY A 51 -5.17 9.28 11.26
C GLY A 51 -5.05 10.33 10.16
N ALA A 52 -5.82 10.24 9.06
CA ALA A 52 -5.57 11.03 7.85
C ALA A 52 -5.63 12.56 8.10
N LEU A 53 -6.60 13.03 8.88
CA LEU A 53 -6.75 14.46 9.16
C LEU A 53 -5.66 15.00 10.07
N GLU A 54 -5.35 14.29 11.17
CA GLU A 54 -4.27 14.67 12.07
C GLU A 54 -2.93 14.71 11.31
N PHE A 55 -2.63 13.65 10.57
CA PHE A 55 -1.44 13.53 9.74
C PHE A 55 -1.28 14.69 8.78
N TYR A 56 -2.33 15.00 8.02
CA TYR A 56 -2.33 16.13 7.10
C TYR A 56 -1.99 17.44 7.83
N GLN A 57 -2.68 17.73 8.93
CA GLN A 57 -2.46 18.95 9.71
C GLN A 57 -1.03 19.05 10.27
N LYS A 58 -0.50 17.96 10.84
CA LYS A 58 0.86 17.92 11.40
C LYS A 58 1.93 18.06 10.33
N CYS A 59 1.79 17.39 9.18
CA CYS A 59 2.70 17.57 8.05
C CYS A 59 2.72 19.02 7.58
N LYS A 60 1.54 19.62 7.36
CA LYS A 60 1.43 21.01 6.91
C LYS A 60 2.04 22.00 7.89
N ALA A 61 1.87 21.79 9.21
CA ALA A 61 2.47 22.64 10.24
C ALA A 61 4.01 22.58 10.23
N GLU A 62 4.59 21.45 9.85
CA GLU A 62 6.04 21.25 9.81
C GLU A 62 6.68 21.53 8.44
N GLY A 63 5.88 21.85 7.42
CA GLY A 63 6.35 22.07 6.05
C GLY A 63 6.63 20.79 5.27
N ILE A 64 6.10 19.64 5.71
CA ILE A 64 6.18 18.35 5.02
C ILE A 64 4.97 18.21 4.08
N ASN A 65 5.19 17.70 2.88
CA ASN A 65 4.12 17.38 1.94
C ASN A 65 3.43 16.04 2.34
N PRO A 66 2.16 16.07 2.79
CA PRO A 66 1.46 14.85 3.18
C PRO A 66 0.96 14.08 1.95
N ILE A 67 1.22 12.78 1.92
CA ILE A 67 0.66 11.84 0.95
C ILE A 67 -0.34 10.96 1.70
N LEU A 68 -1.64 11.12 1.43
CA LEU A 68 -2.69 10.33 2.06
C LEU A 68 -2.83 8.99 1.34
N GLY A 69 -2.65 7.90 2.07
CA GLY A 69 -2.73 6.55 1.55
C GLY A 69 -3.58 5.63 2.41
N TYR A 70 -3.61 4.37 2.02
CA TYR A 70 -4.45 3.32 2.59
C TYR A 70 -3.82 1.96 2.25
N GLU A 71 -3.43 1.18 3.26
CA GLU A 71 -3.07 -0.22 3.02
C GLU A 71 -4.34 -1.06 3.13
N ALA A 72 -4.94 -1.35 1.98
CA ALA A 72 -6.19 -2.07 1.87
C ALA A 72 -6.01 -3.55 2.17
N TYR A 73 -7.03 -4.16 2.77
CA TYR A 73 -7.19 -5.61 2.76
C TYR A 73 -8.03 -6.00 1.53
N ILE A 74 -7.49 -6.80 0.62
CA ILE A 74 -8.17 -7.30 -0.59
C ILE A 74 -8.61 -8.74 -0.36
N ALA A 75 -9.91 -9.01 -0.47
CA ALA A 75 -10.41 -10.38 -0.43
C ALA A 75 -9.90 -11.19 -1.64
N PRO A 76 -9.55 -12.49 -1.48
CA PRO A 76 -9.14 -13.34 -2.61
C PRO A 76 -10.22 -13.49 -3.70
N GLY A 77 -11.49 -13.35 -3.31
CA GLY A 77 -12.65 -13.34 -4.19
C GLY A 77 -13.58 -12.18 -3.84
N SER A 78 -14.87 -12.47 -3.63
CA SER A 78 -15.85 -11.45 -3.22
C SER A 78 -15.57 -10.94 -1.80
N ARG A 79 -15.69 -9.63 -1.59
CA ARG A 79 -15.60 -9.01 -0.26
C ARG A 79 -16.68 -9.53 0.71
N THR A 80 -17.81 -10.01 0.20
CA THR A 80 -18.93 -10.53 1.00
C THR A 80 -18.79 -12.00 1.40
N ALA A 81 -17.85 -12.74 0.78
CA ALA A 81 -17.59 -14.14 1.10
C ALA A 81 -16.88 -14.29 2.46
N LYS A 82 -17.29 -15.33 3.22
CA LYS A 82 -16.79 -15.66 4.58
C LYS A 82 -16.46 -17.15 4.69
N ASP A 83 -15.67 -17.63 3.75
CA ASP A 83 -15.29 -19.04 3.54
C ASP A 83 -13.89 -19.38 4.07
N ALA A 84 -13.02 -18.39 4.25
CA ALA A 84 -11.66 -18.59 4.76
C ALA A 84 -11.65 -19.12 6.21
N ALA A 85 -10.94 -20.23 6.45
CA ALA A 85 -10.84 -20.83 7.77
C ALA A 85 -9.90 -20.06 8.72
N ARG A 86 -8.93 -19.33 8.16
CA ARG A 86 -7.94 -18.56 8.93
C ARG A 86 -7.88 -17.11 8.47
N MET A 87 -7.63 -16.20 9.43
CA MET A 87 -7.53 -14.76 9.14
C MET A 87 -6.48 -14.42 8.06
N LYS A 88 -5.33 -15.12 8.05
CA LYS A 88 -4.28 -14.90 7.05
C LYS A 88 -4.69 -15.28 5.62
N GLU A 89 -5.69 -16.15 5.46
CA GLU A 89 -6.22 -16.57 4.15
C GLU A 89 -7.38 -15.67 3.71
N ALA A 90 -7.91 -14.83 4.61
CA ALA A 90 -9.10 -14.04 4.34
C ALA A 90 -8.82 -12.79 3.50
N SER A 91 -7.55 -12.35 3.38
CA SER A 91 -7.18 -11.15 2.64
C SER A 91 -5.70 -11.03 2.33
N PHE A 92 -5.38 -10.29 1.28
CA PHE A 92 -4.05 -9.78 0.93
C PHE A 92 -3.92 -8.29 1.23
N HIS A 93 -2.70 -7.80 1.44
CA HIS A 93 -2.44 -6.36 1.58
C HIS A 93 -2.24 -5.68 0.22
N LEU A 94 -2.63 -4.41 0.10
CA LEU A 94 -2.39 -3.59 -1.08
C LEU A 94 -2.20 -2.11 -0.73
N THR A 95 -1.09 -1.52 -1.15
CA THR A 95 -0.76 -0.12 -0.86
C THR A 95 -1.39 0.81 -1.90
N LEU A 96 -2.25 1.73 -1.44
CA LEU A 96 -2.90 2.73 -2.28
C LEU A 96 -2.54 4.15 -1.81
N LEU A 97 -2.29 5.05 -2.75
CA LEU A 97 -1.97 6.46 -2.48
C LEU A 97 -2.90 7.38 -3.28
N ALA A 98 -3.42 8.43 -2.64
CA ALA A 98 -4.20 9.45 -3.34
C ALA A 98 -3.29 10.39 -4.13
N LYS A 99 -3.36 10.35 -5.45
CA LYS A 99 -2.65 11.27 -6.36
C LYS A 99 -3.23 12.68 -6.33
N ASN A 100 -4.54 12.78 -6.08
CA ASN A 100 -5.30 14.03 -6.11
C ASN A 100 -6.56 13.94 -5.24
N ARG A 101 -7.39 14.99 -5.28
CA ARG A 101 -8.65 15.07 -4.50
C ARG A 101 -9.65 13.97 -4.87
N THR A 102 -9.73 13.56 -6.14
CA THR A 102 -10.59 12.44 -6.56
C THR A 102 -10.10 11.14 -5.94
N GLY A 103 -8.79 10.89 -5.99
CA GLY A 103 -8.16 9.75 -5.31
C GLY A 103 -8.48 9.71 -3.83
N PHE A 104 -8.37 10.83 -3.12
CA PHE A 104 -8.70 10.86 -1.69
C PHE A 104 -10.18 10.56 -1.41
N LYS A 105 -11.11 11.08 -2.23
CA LYS A 105 -12.53 10.70 -2.13
C LYS A 105 -12.74 9.20 -2.37
N ASN A 106 -12.03 8.63 -3.32
CA ASN A 106 -12.09 7.20 -3.60
C ASN A 106 -11.51 6.37 -2.45
N LEU A 107 -10.42 6.79 -1.79
CA LEU A 107 -9.93 6.13 -0.56
C LEU A 107 -10.98 6.13 0.55
N ILE A 108 -11.67 7.26 0.78
CA ILE A 108 -12.76 7.35 1.77
C ILE A 108 -13.87 6.35 1.42
N LYS A 109 -14.26 6.28 0.14
CA LYS A 109 -15.33 5.39 -0.31
C LYS A 109 -14.93 3.92 -0.17
N LEU A 110 -13.71 3.55 -0.57
CA LEU A 110 -13.17 2.20 -0.43
C LEU A 110 -13.09 1.77 1.04
N SER A 111 -12.53 2.61 1.92
CA SER A 111 -12.50 2.33 3.36
C SER A 111 -13.90 2.16 3.93
N SER A 112 -14.86 2.99 3.52
CA SER A 112 -16.26 2.88 3.95
C SER A 112 -16.91 1.57 3.50
N ILE A 113 -16.74 1.18 2.22
CA ILE A 113 -17.23 -0.11 1.69
C ILE A 113 -16.62 -1.27 2.46
N ALA A 114 -15.31 -1.18 2.76
CA ALA A 114 -14.59 -2.23 3.47
C ALA A 114 -15.20 -2.53 4.84
N PHE A 115 -15.63 -1.49 5.58
CA PHE A 115 -16.30 -1.64 6.86
C PHE A 115 -17.78 -2.02 6.75
N LEU A 116 -18.51 -1.46 5.79
CA LEU A 116 -19.97 -1.65 5.69
C LEU A 116 -20.39 -2.95 5.01
N GLU A 117 -19.61 -3.40 4.02
CA GLU A 117 -19.98 -4.54 3.16
C GLU A 117 -19.00 -5.72 3.31
N GLY A 118 -17.70 -5.43 3.39
CA GLY A 118 -16.65 -6.44 3.29
C GLY A 118 -16.04 -6.92 4.61
N PHE A 119 -16.62 -6.50 5.75
CA PHE A 119 -16.07 -6.83 7.05
C PHE A 119 -16.22 -8.33 7.36
N TYR A 120 -15.07 -8.98 7.55
CA TYR A 120 -15.00 -10.35 8.07
C TYR A 120 -14.12 -10.39 9.32
N TYR A 121 -12.84 -10.75 9.20
CA TYR A 121 -11.84 -10.54 10.27
C TYR A 121 -11.24 -9.13 10.25
N LYS A 122 -11.13 -8.56 9.04
CA LYS A 122 -10.64 -7.22 8.74
C LYS A 122 -11.64 -6.53 7.80
N PRO A 123 -11.66 -5.19 7.71
CA PRO A 123 -12.44 -4.49 6.71
C PRO A 123 -11.78 -4.70 5.33
N ARG A 124 -12.40 -5.50 4.47
CA ARG A 124 -11.84 -5.86 3.16
C ARG A 124 -12.61 -5.23 2.02
N ILE A 125 -11.91 -4.89 0.95
CA ILE A 125 -12.52 -4.64 -0.36
C ILE A 125 -12.25 -5.84 -1.29
N ASP A 126 -12.68 -5.75 -2.54
CA ASP A 126 -12.32 -6.69 -3.59
C ASP A 126 -11.93 -5.96 -4.88
N LYS A 127 -11.51 -6.73 -5.88
CA LYS A 127 -11.09 -6.22 -7.18
C LYS A 127 -12.22 -5.48 -7.94
N GLU A 128 -13.48 -5.82 -7.68
CA GLU A 128 -14.64 -5.16 -8.30
C GLU A 128 -14.74 -3.70 -7.84
N VAL A 129 -14.84 -3.46 -6.52
CA VAL A 129 -14.98 -2.09 -6.01
C VAL A 129 -13.68 -1.30 -6.15
N LEU A 130 -12.53 -1.97 -6.13
CA LEU A 130 -11.24 -1.34 -6.40
C LEU A 130 -11.19 -0.76 -7.82
N ALA A 131 -11.66 -1.52 -8.82
CA ALA A 131 -11.73 -1.04 -10.20
C ALA A 131 -12.75 0.09 -10.36
N ALA A 132 -13.90 0.01 -9.68
CA ALA A 132 -14.93 1.06 -9.72
C ALA A 132 -14.47 2.40 -9.09
N HIS A 133 -13.44 2.37 -8.23
CA HIS A 133 -12.92 3.53 -7.50
C HIS A 133 -11.42 3.75 -7.74
N SER A 134 -10.86 3.31 -8.87
CA SER A 134 -9.41 3.43 -9.14
C SER A 134 -8.97 4.84 -9.57
N GLU A 135 -9.90 5.70 -9.99
CA GLU A 135 -9.56 7.03 -10.50
C GLU A 135 -8.81 7.87 -9.46
N GLY A 136 -7.68 8.47 -9.87
CA GLY A 136 -6.88 9.34 -9.01
C GLY A 136 -6.07 8.59 -7.94
N LEU A 137 -6.01 7.27 -7.98
CA LEU A 137 -5.18 6.46 -7.11
C LEU A 137 -3.87 6.03 -7.79
N ILE A 138 -2.79 5.98 -7.01
CA ILE A 138 -1.57 5.22 -7.30
C ILE A 138 -1.64 3.93 -6.51
N CYS A 139 -1.26 2.82 -7.14
CA CYS A 139 -1.24 1.49 -6.55
C CYS A 139 0.18 0.93 -6.58
N LEU A 140 0.65 0.45 -5.43
CA LEU A 140 1.89 -0.32 -5.32
C LEU A 140 1.51 -1.79 -5.08
N SER A 141 2.32 -2.73 -5.59
CA SER A 141 2.02 -4.17 -5.53
C SER A 141 1.92 -4.77 -4.12
N GLY A 142 2.34 -4.03 -3.08
CA GLY A 142 2.17 -4.41 -1.69
C GLY A 142 3.40 -5.08 -1.08
N CYS A 143 3.28 -5.39 0.22
CA CYS A 143 4.33 -6.02 1.02
C CYS A 143 4.38 -7.55 0.84
N ALA A 144 5.13 -8.25 1.69
CA ALA A 144 5.20 -9.72 1.68
C ALA A 144 3.83 -10.41 1.95
N ALA A 145 2.86 -9.69 2.54
CA ALA A 145 1.48 -10.16 2.72
C ALA A 145 0.54 -9.79 1.56
N GLY A 146 1.06 -9.22 0.47
CA GLY A 146 0.31 -8.91 -0.75
C GLY A 146 0.06 -10.12 -1.64
N GLU A 147 -0.91 -9.99 -2.55
CA GLU A 147 -1.30 -11.05 -3.50
C GLU A 147 -0.12 -11.44 -4.41
N LEU A 148 0.62 -10.45 -4.89
CA LEU A 148 1.78 -10.68 -5.76
C LEU A 148 2.87 -11.49 -5.05
N SER A 149 3.26 -11.05 -3.85
CA SER A 149 4.27 -11.72 -3.03
C SER A 149 3.85 -13.15 -2.67
N ASN A 150 2.56 -13.38 -2.39
CA ASN A 150 2.05 -14.72 -2.11
C ASN A 150 2.25 -15.68 -3.29
N LEU A 151 2.01 -15.21 -4.52
CA LEU A 151 2.22 -16.01 -5.73
C LEU A 151 3.71 -16.25 -6.02
N ILE A 152 4.56 -15.23 -5.83
CA ILE A 152 6.02 -15.35 -5.98
C ILE A 152 6.57 -16.39 -5.00
N LEU A 153 6.21 -16.30 -3.71
CA LEU A 153 6.65 -17.25 -2.69
C LEU A 153 6.09 -18.67 -2.89
N GLY A 154 5.03 -18.81 -3.69
CA GLY A 154 4.47 -20.09 -4.09
C GLY A 154 5.02 -20.63 -5.41
N ASP A 155 6.07 -20.01 -5.97
CA ASP A 155 6.64 -20.34 -7.29
C ASP A 155 5.63 -20.26 -8.46
N ARG A 156 4.58 -19.43 -8.32
CA ARG A 156 3.49 -19.26 -9.30
C ARG A 156 3.68 -17.99 -10.14
N MET A 157 4.82 -17.91 -10.83
CA MET A 157 5.25 -16.69 -11.55
C MET A 157 4.34 -16.28 -12.72
N ASP A 158 3.71 -17.24 -13.41
CA ASP A 158 2.77 -16.92 -14.49
C ASP A 158 1.51 -16.25 -13.95
N GLU A 159 0.98 -16.75 -12.85
CA GLU A 159 -0.17 -16.16 -12.17
C GLU A 159 0.18 -14.81 -11.53
N ALA A 160 1.41 -14.67 -11.02
CA ALA A 160 1.93 -13.38 -10.57
C ALA A 160 1.91 -12.34 -11.72
N ALA A 161 2.31 -12.74 -12.93
CA ALA A 161 2.24 -11.88 -14.12
C ALA A 161 0.79 -11.52 -14.51
N GLU A 162 -0.16 -12.45 -14.35
CA GLU A 162 -1.59 -12.17 -14.58
C GLU A 162 -2.15 -11.15 -13.57
N VAL A 163 -1.77 -11.26 -12.29
CA VAL A 163 -2.13 -10.30 -11.24
C VAL A 163 -1.57 -8.92 -11.58
N VAL A 164 -0.29 -8.84 -11.94
CA VAL A 164 0.35 -7.60 -12.39
C VAL A 164 -0.37 -7.01 -13.60
N ALA A 165 -0.75 -7.83 -14.58
CA ALA A 165 -1.49 -7.39 -15.75
C ALA A 165 -2.90 -6.86 -15.38
N TRP A 166 -3.58 -7.47 -14.41
CA TRP A 166 -4.85 -6.98 -13.90
C TRP A 166 -4.70 -5.59 -13.28
N TYR A 167 -3.76 -5.41 -12.35
CA TYR A 167 -3.52 -4.11 -11.71
C TYR A 167 -3.07 -3.05 -12.72
N ARG A 168 -2.22 -3.41 -13.69
CA ARG A 168 -1.81 -2.50 -14.77
C ARG A 168 -2.98 -2.06 -15.64
N ARG A 169 -3.93 -2.95 -15.97
CA ARG A 169 -5.15 -2.58 -16.69
C ARG A 169 -6.04 -1.63 -15.89
N THR A 170 -6.14 -1.84 -14.57
CA THR A 170 -7.00 -1.05 -13.68
C THR A 170 -6.45 0.35 -13.37
N PHE A 171 -5.15 0.47 -13.15
CA PHE A 171 -4.51 1.72 -12.69
C PHE A 171 -3.67 2.43 -13.79
N GLY A 172 -3.42 1.77 -14.92
CA GLY A 172 -2.61 2.30 -16.01
C GLY A 172 -1.20 2.66 -15.54
N ASP A 173 -0.76 3.87 -15.89
CA ASP A 173 0.54 4.43 -15.50
C ASP A 173 0.71 4.70 -14.01
N ASN A 174 -0.36 4.59 -13.22
CA ASN A 174 -0.30 4.77 -11.77
C ASN A 174 -0.06 3.45 -11.01
N TYR A 175 0.33 2.37 -11.68
CA TYR A 175 0.72 1.10 -11.06
C TYR A 175 2.23 0.92 -11.02
N TYR A 176 2.76 0.55 -9.85
CA TYR A 176 4.18 0.34 -9.59
C TYR A 176 4.39 -0.98 -8.85
N LEU A 177 5.54 -1.60 -9.07
CA LEU A 177 5.94 -2.78 -8.30
C LEU A 177 6.75 -2.35 -7.07
N GLU A 178 6.25 -2.71 -5.89
CA GLU A 178 6.79 -2.34 -4.58
C GLU A 178 7.90 -3.30 -4.17
N ILE A 179 9.03 -2.76 -3.72
CA ILE A 179 10.14 -3.55 -3.16
C ILE A 179 10.50 -3.03 -1.77
N GLN A 180 10.75 -3.97 -0.86
CA GLN A 180 11.10 -3.71 0.54
C GLN A 180 12.26 -4.63 0.93
N ASN A 181 13.16 -4.13 1.78
CA ASN A 181 14.26 -4.95 2.30
C ASN A 181 14.69 -4.50 3.70
N ALA A 182 14.18 -5.20 4.72
CA ALA A 182 14.59 -5.09 6.12
C ALA A 182 15.61 -6.17 6.54
N GLY A 183 16.27 -6.82 5.58
CA GLY A 183 17.23 -7.90 5.84
C GLY A 183 16.60 -9.26 6.15
N LEU A 184 15.31 -9.44 5.84
CA LEU A 184 14.58 -10.69 6.03
C LEU A 184 14.58 -11.51 4.73
N GLU A 185 14.81 -12.83 4.83
CA GLU A 185 14.87 -13.72 3.66
C GLU A 185 13.58 -13.70 2.84
N ILE A 186 12.41 -13.70 3.49
CA ILE A 186 11.12 -13.62 2.81
C ILE A 186 10.97 -12.36 1.97
N GLN A 187 11.47 -11.21 2.46
CA GLN A 187 11.41 -9.95 1.71
C GLN A 187 12.40 -9.95 0.56
N LYS A 188 13.58 -10.55 0.74
CA LYS A 188 14.55 -10.73 -0.34
C LYS A 188 13.98 -11.58 -1.48
N GLN A 189 13.37 -12.72 -1.16
CA GLN A 189 12.70 -13.58 -2.15
C GLN A 189 11.59 -12.85 -2.90
N CYS A 190 10.73 -12.12 -2.18
CA CYS A 190 9.68 -11.31 -2.79
C CYS A 190 10.27 -10.22 -3.70
N ALA A 191 11.32 -9.52 -3.25
CA ALA A 191 11.96 -8.46 -4.01
C ALA A 191 12.61 -8.99 -5.30
N ASP A 192 13.33 -10.11 -5.23
CA ASP A 192 13.98 -10.72 -6.38
C ASP A 192 12.95 -11.11 -7.46
N GLY A 193 11.85 -11.78 -7.07
CA GLY A 193 10.77 -12.12 -8.00
C GLY A 193 10.02 -10.89 -8.54
N THR A 194 9.85 -9.87 -7.72
CA THR A 194 9.22 -8.60 -8.13
C THR A 194 10.09 -7.85 -9.13
N ILE A 195 11.41 -7.84 -8.95
CA ILE A 195 12.37 -7.25 -9.88
C ILE A 195 12.37 -8.01 -11.22
N ASP A 196 12.32 -9.35 -11.21
CA ASP A 196 12.17 -10.14 -12.43
C ASP A 196 10.92 -9.73 -13.22
N LEU A 197 9.77 -9.68 -12.55
CA LEU A 197 8.51 -9.25 -13.16
C LEU A 197 8.56 -7.81 -13.68
N ALA A 198 9.16 -6.89 -12.91
CA ALA A 198 9.34 -5.49 -13.31
C ALA A 198 10.11 -5.39 -14.64
N ASN A 199 11.24 -6.10 -14.74
CA ASN A 199 12.09 -6.12 -15.93
C ASN A 199 11.38 -6.76 -17.13
N ARG A 200 10.67 -7.88 -16.92
CA ARG A 200 9.95 -8.60 -17.98
C ARG A 200 8.77 -7.81 -18.53
N LEU A 201 8.04 -7.10 -17.67
CA LEU A 201 6.78 -6.43 -18.01
C LEU A 201 6.94 -4.93 -18.22
N GLY A 202 8.13 -4.37 -17.99
CA GLY A 202 8.42 -2.96 -18.16
C GLY A 202 7.68 -2.06 -17.17
N ILE A 203 7.48 -2.53 -15.93
CA ILE A 203 6.76 -1.77 -14.89
C ILE A 203 7.76 -1.15 -13.92
N PRO A 204 7.63 0.15 -13.61
CA PRO A 204 8.55 0.83 -12.71
C PRO A 204 8.50 0.27 -11.28
N LEU A 205 9.67 0.22 -10.65
CA LEU A 205 9.84 -0.16 -9.25
C LEU A 205 9.71 1.06 -8.33
N VAL A 206 9.21 0.83 -7.12
CA VAL A 206 9.20 1.80 -6.00
C VAL A 206 9.73 1.10 -4.76
N ALA A 207 10.77 1.67 -4.15
CA ALA A 207 11.27 1.24 -2.85
C ALA A 207 10.50 1.94 -1.72
N THR A 208 10.09 1.18 -0.70
CA THR A 208 9.35 1.69 0.46
C THR A 208 9.99 1.34 1.80
#